data_AF-A0A8T7DB88-F1
#
_entry.id   AF-A0A8T7DB88-F1
#
_cell.length_a   1.000
_cell.length_b   1.000
_cell.length_c   1.000
_cell.angle_alpha   90.00
_cell.angle_beta   90.00
_cell.angle_gamma   90.00
#
_symmetry.space_group_name_H-M   'P 1'
#
loop_
_entity.id
_entity.type
_entity.pdbx_description
1 polymer ?
#
loop_
_entity_poly.entity_id
_entity_poly.type
_entity_poly.pdbx_seq_one_letter_code
_entity_poly.pdbx_strand_id
1 'polypeptide(L)'
;MQAPSPDPILIVDDNPTNLLVLTQTLEELNYPISMAHSGEEALELAQNQPPSLILLDIMMPGMDGYETLSALREDDSLVDIPVIFLSALDDLDYKIKGLSLGAVDYITKPFQIQEVLARVQTHLTISNLKKELAKRNRQLESTNEYILEAVAEGIYGLSPDGLITFANPAAGKLTGYSQKELLGKSVFEIHFFAQWDGSRYPAEKTPIFRTLNEHVLLSSEQDVMWRKSGDHFPIEYTCAPYLVDDEAKGAVLAFQDITQRKRQENTLRQALTEVEKLKEKLQAENTYLQNQIRNEGQFQDIVGQSTPLIHLLEQVKQVATTHSTVLILGESGTGKEAIARAIHDSSTRVSRPLIKINCGAISPNLIESELFGHEKGAFTGALKQRTGYFELADGGTIFLDEVGELPLEAQVKLLRVLQEQEVSRVGSEETLPVDVRVIAATNKNLSTMVKQGLFRTDLYYRLNVFPLQIPPLRERKEDIPLLANHFLQDQATTLGKELEGIAPESMQLLLDYQWPGNIRELQNVIERSAILSNGSKLVINDSLTSSDPSNKPGINSAESSQDSNALADESQYRLIDFEKQHILKVLEMTDWTIAGKAGAAEILDLPASTLRSKMKKLGIHRPK
;
A
#
# COMPACT_ATOMS: atom_id res chain seq x y z
N MET A 1 -12.70 55.30 -15.18
CA MET A 1 -13.84 55.43 -16.11
C MET A 1 -14.74 56.50 -15.54
N GLN A 2 -15.03 57.57 -16.29
CA GLN A 2 -16.06 58.53 -15.91
C GLN A 2 -17.38 57.76 -15.75
N ALA A 3 -18.13 58.03 -14.66
CA ALA A 3 -19.47 57.50 -14.52
C ALA A 3 -20.30 57.96 -15.73
N PRO A 4 -21.13 57.08 -16.34
CA PRO A 4 -22.03 57.50 -17.40
C PRO A 4 -22.88 58.66 -16.89
N SER A 5 -23.08 59.68 -17.73
CA SER A 5 -24.01 60.77 -17.44
C SER A 5 -25.39 60.16 -17.18
N PRO A 6 -26.07 60.50 -16.08
CA PRO A 6 -27.38 59.94 -15.77
C PRO A 6 -28.38 60.24 -16.90
N ASP A 7 -29.25 59.29 -17.22
CA ASP A 7 -30.33 59.51 -18.19
C ASP A 7 -31.28 60.61 -17.67
N PRO A 8 -31.82 61.48 -18.55
CA PRO A 8 -32.58 62.64 -18.12
C PRO A 8 -33.89 62.28 -17.41
N ILE A 9 -34.35 63.15 -16.52
CA ILE A 9 -35.73 63.13 -16.03
C ILE A 9 -36.58 63.91 -17.03
N LEU A 10 -37.64 63.30 -17.55
CA LEU A 10 -38.58 63.97 -18.44
C LEU A 10 -39.70 64.60 -17.63
N ILE A 11 -39.89 65.91 -17.76
CA ILE A 11 -40.96 66.67 -17.11
C ILE A 11 -41.97 67.08 -18.19
N VAL A 12 -43.22 66.71 -17.99
CA VAL A 12 -44.31 66.92 -18.95
C VAL A 12 -45.41 67.72 -18.26
N ASP A 13 -45.61 68.96 -18.70
CA ASP A 13 -46.63 69.87 -18.15
C ASP A 13 -46.93 70.96 -19.20
N ASP A 14 -48.21 71.25 -19.45
CA ASP A 14 -48.61 72.26 -20.43
C ASP A 14 -48.38 73.70 -19.92
N ASN A 15 -48.21 73.87 -18.59
CA ASN A 15 -47.95 75.15 -17.97
C ASN A 15 -46.44 75.43 -17.89
N PRO A 16 -45.93 76.46 -18.60
CA PRO A 16 -44.51 76.78 -18.64
C PRO A 16 -43.93 77.19 -17.27
N THR A 17 -44.78 77.64 -16.33
CA THR A 17 -44.35 78.00 -14.97
C THR A 17 -44.01 76.76 -14.14
N ASN A 18 -44.80 75.68 -14.29
CA ASN A 18 -44.57 74.41 -13.58
C ASN A 18 -43.27 73.76 -14.07
N LEU A 19 -43.07 73.72 -15.39
CA LEU A 19 -41.83 73.25 -16.01
C LEU A 19 -40.62 74.01 -15.47
N LEU A 20 -40.67 75.36 -15.46
CA LEU A 20 -39.55 76.17 -14.98
C LEU A 20 -39.19 75.87 -13.52
N VAL A 21 -40.19 75.75 -12.63
CA VAL A 21 -39.96 75.47 -11.20
C VAL A 21 -39.35 74.09 -10.99
N LEU A 22 -39.90 73.06 -11.62
CA LEU A 22 -39.39 71.69 -11.46
C LEU A 22 -38.01 71.51 -12.10
N THR A 23 -37.77 72.10 -13.27
CA THR A 23 -36.48 72.07 -13.94
C THR A 23 -35.40 72.75 -13.11
N GLN A 24 -35.61 73.99 -12.65
CA GLN A 24 -34.63 74.69 -11.80
C GLN A 24 -34.28 73.89 -10.54
N THR A 25 -35.30 73.35 -9.89
CA THR A 25 -35.14 72.57 -8.65
C THR A 25 -34.31 71.30 -8.86
N LEU A 26 -34.59 70.55 -9.94
CA LEU A 26 -33.93 69.27 -10.19
C LEU A 26 -32.55 69.45 -10.84
N GLU A 27 -32.33 70.49 -11.64
CA GLU A 27 -31.02 70.85 -12.20
C GLU A 27 -30.04 71.31 -11.11
N GLU A 28 -30.49 72.03 -10.08
CA GLU A 28 -29.66 72.39 -8.91
C GLU A 28 -29.06 71.17 -8.18
N LEU A 29 -29.67 70.00 -8.37
CA LEU A 29 -29.21 68.72 -7.81
C LEU A 29 -28.51 67.82 -8.84
N ASN A 30 -28.09 68.40 -9.97
CA ASN A 30 -27.38 67.74 -11.06
C ASN A 30 -28.17 66.62 -11.77
N TYR A 31 -29.51 66.64 -11.74
CA TYR A 31 -30.29 65.78 -12.62
C TYR A 31 -30.38 66.44 -14.01
N PRO A 32 -30.00 65.74 -15.10
CA PRO A 32 -30.26 66.23 -16.45
C PRO A 32 -31.76 66.19 -16.70
N ILE A 33 -32.31 67.27 -17.27
CA ILE A 33 -33.76 67.41 -17.46
C ILE A 33 -34.09 67.51 -18.95
N SER A 34 -35.17 66.85 -19.35
CA SER A 34 -35.85 67.06 -20.62
C SER A 34 -37.26 67.58 -20.33
N MET A 35 -37.74 68.50 -21.15
CA MET A 35 -39.07 69.10 -20.97
C MET A 35 -39.95 68.78 -22.16
N ALA A 36 -41.22 68.48 -21.90
CA ALA A 36 -42.27 68.35 -22.91
C ALA A 36 -43.48 69.19 -22.50
N HIS A 37 -44.15 69.79 -23.47
CA HIS A 37 -45.32 70.64 -23.28
C HIS A 37 -46.65 69.92 -23.57
N SER A 38 -46.59 68.67 -24.04
CA SER A 38 -47.74 67.84 -24.39
C SER A 38 -47.44 66.35 -24.24
N GLY A 39 -48.47 65.52 -24.15
CA GLY A 39 -48.33 64.06 -24.12
C GLY A 39 -47.68 63.49 -25.38
N GLU A 40 -48.00 64.05 -26.55
CA GLU A 40 -47.42 63.65 -27.84
C GLU A 40 -45.91 63.93 -27.92
N GLU A 41 -45.50 65.12 -27.47
CA GLU A 41 -44.08 65.48 -27.39
C GLU A 41 -43.33 64.62 -26.37
N ALA A 42 -43.97 64.27 -25.25
CA ALA A 42 -43.38 63.40 -24.24
C ALA A 42 -43.09 61.99 -24.79
N LEU A 43 -43.99 61.43 -25.60
CA LEU A 43 -43.79 60.13 -26.25
C LEU A 43 -42.63 60.19 -27.25
N GLU A 44 -42.58 61.23 -28.09
CA GLU A 44 -41.50 61.42 -29.06
C GLU A 44 -40.13 61.55 -28.37
N LEU A 45 -40.05 62.35 -27.30
CA LEU A 45 -38.82 62.51 -26.53
C LEU A 45 -38.42 61.22 -25.81
N ALA A 46 -39.37 60.51 -25.20
CA ALA A 46 -39.09 59.25 -24.51
C ALA A 46 -38.59 58.14 -25.45
N GLN A 47 -39.10 58.08 -26.68
CA GLN A 47 -38.62 57.14 -27.71
C GLN A 47 -37.22 57.49 -28.22
N ASN A 48 -36.94 58.78 -28.42
CA ASN A 48 -35.64 59.25 -28.92
C ASN A 48 -34.53 59.13 -27.85
N GLN A 49 -34.86 59.49 -26.60
CA GLN A 49 -33.95 59.41 -25.46
C GLN A 49 -34.71 58.93 -24.22
N PRO A 50 -34.67 57.62 -23.91
CA PRO A 50 -35.40 57.03 -22.79
C PRO A 50 -35.02 57.69 -21.45
N PRO A 51 -35.97 58.33 -20.75
CA PRO A 51 -35.67 59.00 -19.49
C PRO A 51 -35.50 58.01 -18.33
N SER A 52 -34.84 58.45 -17.27
CA SER A 52 -34.70 57.68 -16.02
C SER A 52 -35.98 57.68 -15.17
N LEU A 53 -36.79 58.73 -15.31
CA LEU A 53 -38.07 58.94 -14.64
C LEU A 53 -38.90 59.98 -15.42
N ILE A 54 -40.23 59.85 -15.39
CA ILE A 54 -41.15 60.81 -16.00
C ILE A 54 -42.01 61.46 -14.92
N LEU A 55 -41.99 62.79 -14.85
CA LEU A 55 -42.96 63.60 -14.11
C LEU A 55 -44.04 64.05 -15.10
N LEU A 56 -45.25 63.54 -14.95
CA LEU A 56 -46.29 63.66 -15.98
C LEU A 56 -47.52 64.39 -15.44
N ASP A 57 -47.87 65.54 -15.99
CA ASP A 57 -49.13 66.18 -15.66
C ASP A 57 -50.33 65.34 -16.12
N ILE A 58 -51.35 65.28 -15.27
CA ILE A 58 -52.58 64.55 -15.59
C ILE A 58 -53.42 65.35 -16.60
N MET A 59 -53.51 66.66 -16.42
CA MET A 59 -54.46 67.52 -17.14
C MET A 59 -53.73 68.34 -18.19
N MET A 60 -53.67 67.83 -19.43
CA MET A 60 -53.05 68.52 -20.55
C MET A 60 -54.01 68.60 -21.75
N PRO A 61 -53.90 69.64 -22.61
CA PRO A 61 -54.67 69.72 -23.84
C PRO A 61 -54.19 68.71 -24.88
N GLY A 62 -55.12 68.06 -25.59
CA GLY A 62 -54.80 66.98 -26.52
C GLY A 62 -54.78 65.64 -25.80
N MET A 63 -53.65 64.95 -25.84
CA MET A 63 -53.43 63.71 -25.09
C MET A 63 -53.25 64.00 -23.60
N ASP A 64 -54.14 63.45 -22.75
CA ASP A 64 -54.05 63.63 -21.30
C ASP A 64 -52.95 62.74 -20.68
N GLY A 65 -52.63 62.94 -19.39
CA GLY A 65 -51.58 62.18 -18.73
C GLY A 65 -51.87 60.68 -18.61
N TYR A 66 -53.15 60.27 -18.53
CA TYR A 66 -53.50 58.85 -18.47
C TYR A 66 -53.34 58.18 -19.84
N GLU A 67 -53.74 58.85 -20.91
CA GLU A 67 -53.54 58.41 -22.30
C GLU A 67 -52.04 58.33 -22.62
N THR A 68 -51.26 59.33 -22.19
CA THR A 68 -49.80 59.34 -22.33
C THR A 68 -49.15 58.15 -21.62
N LEU A 69 -49.52 57.88 -20.37
CA LEU A 69 -49.03 56.71 -19.64
C LEU A 69 -49.43 55.40 -20.33
N SER A 70 -50.67 55.29 -20.81
CA SER A 70 -51.13 54.10 -21.53
C SER A 70 -50.27 53.85 -22.77
N ALA A 71 -49.99 54.88 -23.56
CA ALA A 71 -49.12 54.79 -24.72
C ALA A 71 -47.67 54.43 -24.35
N LEU A 72 -47.12 54.97 -23.26
CA LEU A 72 -45.79 54.59 -22.75
C LEU A 72 -45.71 53.11 -22.33
N ARG A 73 -46.83 52.50 -21.90
CA ARG A 73 -46.88 51.08 -21.50
C ARG A 73 -47.08 50.13 -22.69
N GLU A 74 -47.48 50.62 -23.85
CA GLU A 74 -47.53 49.82 -25.09
C GLU A 74 -46.15 49.59 -25.70
N ASP A 75 -45.15 50.38 -25.32
CA ASP A 75 -43.75 50.24 -25.76
C ASP A 75 -42.92 49.45 -24.74
N ASP A 76 -42.49 48.24 -25.12
CA ASP A 76 -41.65 47.34 -24.30
C ASP A 76 -40.35 48.00 -23.79
N SER A 77 -39.83 49.02 -24.50
CA SER A 77 -38.61 49.72 -24.10
C SER A 77 -38.83 50.81 -23.04
N LEU A 78 -40.07 51.27 -22.89
CA LEU A 78 -40.47 52.35 -21.97
C LEU A 78 -41.35 51.85 -20.80
N VAL A 79 -41.85 50.62 -20.88
CA VAL A 79 -42.77 50.01 -19.90
C VAL A 79 -42.23 50.00 -18.46
N ASP A 80 -40.91 49.93 -18.28
CA ASP A 80 -40.25 49.88 -16.97
C ASP A 80 -39.89 51.27 -16.41
N ILE A 81 -40.09 52.35 -17.17
CA ILE A 81 -39.76 53.70 -16.72
C ILE A 81 -40.77 54.14 -15.64
N PRO A 82 -40.28 54.59 -14.46
CA PRO A 82 -41.17 55.08 -13.40
C PRO A 82 -41.84 56.38 -13.84
N VAL A 83 -43.17 56.41 -13.76
CA VAL A 83 -43.98 57.60 -14.06
C VAL A 83 -44.64 58.09 -12.77
N ILE A 84 -44.37 59.33 -12.39
CA ILE A 84 -44.99 60.02 -11.26
C ILE A 84 -45.95 61.06 -11.83
N PHE A 85 -47.23 60.95 -11.48
CA PHE A 85 -48.22 61.93 -11.93
C PHE A 85 -48.11 63.26 -11.18
N LEU A 86 -48.35 64.37 -11.86
CA LEU A 86 -48.54 65.69 -11.26
C LEU A 86 -50.05 65.98 -11.29
N SER A 87 -50.67 66.23 -10.12
CA SER A 87 -52.12 66.41 -10.00
C SER A 87 -52.48 67.74 -9.35
N ALA A 88 -53.45 68.46 -9.90
CA ALA A 88 -54.05 69.64 -9.24
C ALA A 88 -55.16 69.29 -8.23
N LEU A 89 -55.63 68.03 -8.22
CA LEU A 89 -56.77 67.57 -7.42
C LEU A 89 -56.32 66.51 -6.41
N ASP A 90 -56.82 66.63 -5.18
CA ASP A 90 -56.58 65.66 -4.10
C ASP A 90 -57.60 64.49 -4.10
N ASP A 91 -58.36 64.34 -5.19
CA ASP A 91 -59.40 63.33 -5.37
C ASP A 91 -58.79 61.91 -5.41
N LEU A 92 -59.31 61.04 -4.54
CA LEU A 92 -58.85 59.68 -4.34
C LEU A 92 -59.09 58.82 -5.59
N ASP A 93 -60.19 59.02 -6.32
CA ASP A 93 -60.59 58.17 -7.43
C ASP A 93 -59.63 58.29 -8.62
N TYR A 94 -59.16 59.51 -8.89
CA TYR A 94 -58.15 59.78 -9.91
C TYR A 94 -56.78 59.21 -9.54
N LYS A 95 -56.38 59.29 -8.26
CA LYS A 95 -55.13 58.68 -7.78
C LYS A 95 -55.15 57.16 -7.91
N ILE A 96 -56.27 56.52 -7.56
CA ILE A 96 -56.45 55.07 -7.73
C ILE A 96 -56.36 54.69 -9.22
N LYS A 97 -57.02 55.46 -10.09
CA LYS A 97 -56.95 55.25 -11.55
C LYS A 97 -55.49 55.29 -12.05
N GLY A 98 -54.71 56.31 -11.67
CA GLY A 98 -53.32 56.46 -12.11
C GLY A 98 -52.41 55.31 -11.67
N LEU A 99 -52.52 54.88 -10.41
CA LEU A 99 -51.75 53.74 -9.91
C LEU A 99 -52.16 52.42 -10.60
N SER A 100 -53.46 52.23 -10.88
CA SER A 100 -53.95 51.05 -11.61
C SER A 100 -53.45 50.96 -13.05
N LEU A 101 -53.12 52.10 -13.67
CA LEU A 101 -52.53 52.21 -15.00
C LEU A 101 -51.00 52.05 -15.01
N GLY A 102 -50.37 51.86 -13.84
CA GLY A 102 -48.93 51.60 -13.71
C GLY A 102 -48.07 52.83 -13.47
N ALA A 103 -48.65 53.94 -12.99
CA ALA A 103 -47.87 55.00 -12.36
C ALA A 103 -47.31 54.52 -11.02
N VAL A 104 -46.12 55.01 -10.65
CA VAL A 104 -45.44 54.59 -9.43
C VAL A 104 -45.77 55.50 -8.23
N ASP A 105 -46.23 56.73 -8.50
CA ASP A 105 -46.60 57.71 -7.47
C ASP A 105 -47.37 58.90 -8.07
N TYR A 106 -47.76 59.85 -7.23
CA TYR A 106 -48.33 61.14 -7.61
C TYR A 106 -47.68 62.29 -6.82
N ILE A 107 -47.74 63.53 -7.30
CA ILE A 107 -47.35 64.76 -6.60
C ILE A 107 -48.47 65.78 -6.77
N THR A 108 -48.95 66.35 -5.66
CA THR A 108 -50.03 67.35 -5.68
C THR A 108 -49.48 68.77 -5.92
N LYS A 109 -50.15 69.55 -6.77
CA LYS A 109 -49.88 70.98 -7.02
C LYS A 109 -50.63 71.83 -5.97
N PRO A 110 -50.05 72.93 -5.44
CA PRO A 110 -48.72 73.49 -5.75
C PRO A 110 -47.58 72.65 -5.16
N PHE A 111 -46.48 72.54 -5.90
CA PHE A 111 -45.38 71.63 -5.56
C PHE A 111 -44.65 72.04 -4.27
N GLN A 112 -44.52 71.11 -3.34
CA GLN A 112 -43.57 71.21 -2.25
C GLN A 112 -42.24 70.61 -2.69
N ILE A 113 -41.19 71.42 -2.76
CA ILE A 113 -39.88 71.00 -3.29
C ILE A 113 -39.34 69.75 -2.59
N GLN A 114 -39.41 69.69 -1.26
CA GLN A 114 -38.95 68.52 -0.50
C GLN A 114 -39.73 67.24 -0.84
N GLU A 115 -41.02 67.34 -1.15
CA GLU A 115 -41.87 66.21 -1.53
C GLU A 115 -41.50 65.70 -2.93
N VAL A 116 -41.32 66.61 -3.90
CA VAL A 116 -40.87 66.28 -5.26
C VAL A 116 -39.54 65.54 -5.20
N LEU A 117 -38.56 66.09 -4.47
CA LEU A 117 -37.22 65.52 -4.36
C LEU A 117 -37.24 64.13 -3.71
N ALA A 118 -37.98 63.96 -2.61
CA ALA A 118 -38.07 62.69 -1.92
C ALA A 118 -38.67 61.59 -2.83
N ARG A 119 -39.74 61.91 -3.57
CA ARG A 119 -40.37 60.94 -4.48
C ARG A 119 -39.50 60.62 -5.68
N VAL A 120 -38.93 61.63 -6.33
CA VAL A 120 -38.01 61.45 -7.46
C VAL A 120 -36.82 60.59 -7.05
N GLN A 121 -36.16 60.92 -5.94
CA GLN A 121 -35.00 60.16 -5.45
C GLN A 121 -35.37 58.71 -5.11
N THR A 122 -36.52 58.48 -4.46
CA THR A 122 -36.99 57.15 -4.10
C THR A 122 -37.19 56.28 -5.34
N HIS A 123 -37.92 56.77 -6.33
CA HIS A 123 -38.25 55.99 -7.52
C HIS A 123 -37.07 55.82 -8.48
N LEU A 124 -36.16 56.79 -8.56
CA LEU A 124 -34.88 56.61 -9.24
C LEU A 124 -34.02 55.52 -8.56
N THR A 125 -33.97 55.51 -7.23
CA THR A 125 -33.22 54.49 -6.48
C THR A 125 -33.78 53.09 -6.72
N ILE A 126 -35.11 52.93 -6.66
CA ILE A 126 -35.78 51.65 -6.91
C ILE A 126 -35.52 51.17 -8.35
N SER A 127 -35.63 52.07 -9.34
CA SER A 127 -35.36 51.75 -10.75
C SER A 127 -33.91 51.29 -10.94
N ASN A 128 -32.94 52.01 -10.36
CA ASN A 128 -31.53 51.64 -10.41
C ASN A 128 -31.24 50.29 -9.75
N LEU A 129 -31.81 50.02 -8.58
CA LEU A 129 -31.67 48.73 -7.89
C LEU A 129 -32.25 47.58 -8.70
N LYS A 130 -33.42 47.75 -9.33
CA LYS A 130 -34.02 46.74 -10.22
C LYS A 130 -33.11 46.45 -11.42
N LYS A 131 -32.58 47.50 -12.08
CA LYS A 131 -31.63 47.37 -13.20
C LYS A 131 -30.35 46.64 -12.77
N GLU A 132 -29.81 46.98 -11.60
CA GLU A 132 -28.61 46.33 -11.04
C GLU A 132 -28.86 44.86 -10.69
N LEU A 133 -29.97 44.54 -10.04
CA LEU A 133 -30.35 43.17 -9.71
C LEU A 133 -30.51 42.31 -10.98
N ALA A 134 -31.20 42.81 -12.00
CA ALA A 134 -31.37 42.11 -13.27
C ALA A 134 -30.02 41.88 -13.96
N LYS A 135 -29.13 42.88 -13.95
CA LYS A 135 -27.77 42.74 -14.47
C LYS A 135 -26.96 41.71 -13.67
N ARG A 136 -27.07 41.72 -12.34
CA ARG A 136 -26.36 40.79 -11.46
C ARG A 136 -26.86 39.36 -11.63
N ASN A 137 -28.17 39.16 -11.77
CA ASN A 137 -28.77 37.86 -12.06
C ASN A 137 -28.30 37.31 -13.40
N ARG A 138 -28.34 38.10 -14.48
CA ARG A 138 -27.79 37.70 -15.77
C ARG A 138 -26.31 37.34 -15.68
N GLN A 139 -25.53 38.12 -14.92
CA GLN A 139 -24.11 37.83 -14.70
C GLN A 139 -23.91 36.51 -13.94
N LEU A 140 -24.72 36.24 -12.91
CA LEU A 140 -24.66 34.98 -12.15
C LEU A 140 -25.04 33.79 -13.04
N GLU A 141 -26.11 33.91 -13.83
CA GLU A 141 -26.54 32.90 -14.79
C GLU A 141 -25.43 32.58 -15.80
N SER A 142 -24.85 33.60 -16.44
CA SER A 142 -23.72 33.39 -17.37
C SER A 142 -22.50 32.80 -16.67
N THR A 143 -22.19 33.23 -15.46
CA THR A 143 -21.05 32.68 -14.70
C THR A 143 -21.26 31.19 -14.38
N ASN A 144 -22.48 30.82 -13.96
CA ASN A 144 -22.84 29.43 -13.70
C ASN A 144 -22.76 28.59 -14.97
N GLU A 145 -23.23 29.11 -16.10
CA GLU A 145 -23.13 28.43 -17.39
C GLU A 145 -21.66 28.17 -17.77
N TYR A 146 -20.79 29.17 -17.70
CA TYR A 146 -19.35 29.00 -17.97
C TYR A 146 -18.69 27.98 -17.04
N ILE A 147 -19.06 27.96 -15.75
CA ILE A 147 -18.54 26.95 -14.81
C ILE A 147 -18.99 25.55 -15.26
N LEU A 148 -20.27 25.37 -15.56
CA LEU A 148 -20.84 24.09 -15.97
C LEU A 148 -20.30 23.59 -17.32
N GLU A 149 -19.96 24.50 -18.24
CA GLU A 149 -19.28 24.19 -19.50
C GLU A 149 -17.82 23.76 -19.31
N ALA A 150 -17.12 24.34 -18.33
CA ALA A 150 -15.72 24.02 -18.05
C ALA A 150 -15.54 22.68 -17.31
N VAL A 151 -16.57 22.19 -16.60
CA VAL A 151 -16.50 20.91 -15.89
C VAL A 151 -16.46 19.74 -16.88
N ALA A 152 -15.45 18.89 -16.73
CA ALA A 152 -15.27 17.69 -17.55
C ALA A 152 -16.19 16.52 -17.14
N GLU A 153 -16.67 16.52 -15.90
CA GLU A 153 -17.60 15.52 -15.38
C GLU A 153 -19.02 15.76 -15.90
N GLY A 154 -19.75 14.68 -16.15
CA GLY A 154 -21.17 14.75 -16.43
C GLY A 154 -21.93 15.10 -15.16
N ILE A 155 -22.78 16.13 -15.21
CA ILE A 155 -23.61 16.56 -14.09
C ILE A 155 -25.08 16.49 -14.49
N TYR A 156 -25.88 15.81 -13.67
CA TYR A 156 -27.34 15.87 -13.68
C TYR A 156 -27.88 16.52 -12.42
N GLY A 157 -28.86 17.41 -12.60
CA GLY A 157 -29.80 17.77 -11.54
C GLY A 157 -31.00 16.84 -11.62
N LEU A 158 -31.41 16.29 -10.49
CA LEU A 158 -32.49 15.32 -10.36
C LEU A 158 -33.60 15.88 -9.47
N SER A 159 -34.86 15.70 -9.87
CA SER A 159 -36.02 15.91 -9.00
C SER A 159 -36.08 14.86 -7.89
N PRO A 160 -36.94 15.02 -6.86
CA PRO A 160 -37.15 13.99 -5.84
C PRO A 160 -37.57 12.62 -6.42
N ASP A 161 -38.30 12.63 -7.54
CA ASP A 161 -38.72 11.43 -8.26
C ASP A 161 -37.63 10.85 -9.19
N GLY A 162 -36.43 11.45 -9.23
CA GLY A 162 -35.31 11.02 -10.06
C GLY A 162 -35.42 11.42 -11.54
N LEU A 163 -36.25 12.42 -11.87
CA LEU A 163 -36.31 13.00 -13.21
C LEU A 163 -35.14 13.97 -13.42
N ILE A 164 -34.49 13.92 -14.57
CA ILE A 164 -33.41 14.83 -14.92
C ILE A 164 -34.00 16.21 -15.18
N THR A 165 -33.76 17.15 -14.27
CA THR A 165 -34.18 18.56 -14.37
C THR A 165 -33.10 19.43 -14.98
N PHE A 166 -31.85 18.96 -14.96
CA PHE A 166 -30.70 19.66 -15.51
C PHE A 166 -29.66 18.66 -16.01
N ALA A 167 -28.95 19.01 -17.08
CA ALA A 167 -27.80 18.26 -17.60
C ALA A 167 -26.76 19.22 -18.18
N ASN A 168 -25.50 19.10 -17.77
CA ASN A 168 -24.41 19.89 -18.34
C ASN A 168 -23.94 19.33 -19.71
N PRO A 169 -23.19 20.11 -20.50
CA PRO A 169 -22.72 19.67 -21.82
C PRO A 169 -21.82 18.43 -21.77
N ALA A 170 -21.02 18.27 -20.71
CA ALA A 170 -20.17 17.10 -20.54
C ALA A 170 -21.00 15.81 -20.40
N ALA A 171 -22.12 15.85 -19.66
CA ALA A 171 -23.03 14.71 -19.54
C ALA A 171 -23.59 14.30 -20.91
N GLY A 172 -23.94 15.27 -21.77
CA GLY A 172 -24.39 14.99 -23.13
C GLY A 172 -23.30 14.33 -23.99
N LYS A 173 -22.05 14.82 -23.91
CA LYS A 173 -20.90 14.22 -24.62
C LYS A 173 -20.60 12.80 -24.14
N LEU A 174 -20.63 12.57 -22.82
CA LEU A 174 -20.36 11.25 -22.23
C LEU A 174 -21.45 10.24 -22.55
N THR A 175 -22.71 10.65 -22.60
CA THR A 175 -23.82 9.69 -22.77
C THR A 175 -24.33 9.59 -24.21
N GLY A 176 -23.99 10.56 -25.06
CA GLY A 176 -24.47 10.65 -26.44
C GLY A 176 -25.91 11.16 -26.57
N TYR A 177 -26.55 11.56 -25.47
CA TYR A 177 -27.86 12.20 -25.50
C TYR A 177 -27.74 13.72 -25.60
N SER A 178 -28.65 14.35 -26.32
CA SER A 178 -28.78 15.81 -26.27
C SER A 178 -29.48 16.24 -24.98
N GLN A 179 -29.21 17.47 -24.52
CA GLN A 179 -29.83 18.02 -23.31
C GLN A 179 -31.37 17.94 -23.37
N LYS A 180 -31.96 18.26 -24.54
CA LYS A 180 -33.41 18.18 -24.76
C LYS A 180 -33.99 16.77 -24.61
N GLU A 181 -33.21 15.73 -24.90
CA GLU A 181 -33.64 14.34 -24.77
C GLU A 181 -33.53 13.83 -23.32
N LEU A 182 -32.64 14.42 -22.53
CA LEU A 182 -32.42 14.07 -21.13
C LEU A 182 -33.46 14.71 -20.22
N LEU A 183 -33.82 15.97 -20.47
CA LEU A 183 -34.72 16.74 -19.61
C LEU A 183 -36.10 16.06 -19.47
N GLY A 184 -36.55 15.90 -18.22
CA GLY A 184 -37.84 15.29 -17.87
C GLY A 184 -37.86 13.76 -17.95
N LYS A 185 -36.75 13.11 -18.28
CA LYS A 185 -36.64 11.65 -18.27
C LYS A 185 -36.09 11.16 -16.95
N SER A 186 -36.49 9.96 -16.54
CA SER A 186 -35.94 9.35 -15.34
C SER A 186 -34.50 8.91 -15.57
N VAL A 187 -33.61 9.25 -14.63
CA VAL A 187 -32.20 8.82 -14.70
C VAL A 187 -32.08 7.29 -14.62
N PHE A 188 -33.01 6.66 -13.88
CA PHE A 188 -33.17 5.21 -13.79
C PHE A 188 -33.72 4.60 -15.09
N GLU A 189 -34.27 5.43 -16.00
CA GLU A 189 -34.81 5.04 -17.31
C GLU A 189 -33.88 5.22 -18.51
N ILE A 190 -32.80 6.00 -18.36
CA ILE A 190 -31.85 6.22 -19.45
C ILE A 190 -30.53 5.51 -19.21
N HIS A 191 -29.97 5.59 -17.99
CA HIS A 191 -28.56 5.31 -17.78
C HIS A 191 -28.28 4.02 -17.01
N PHE A 192 -29.12 3.68 -16.04
CA PHE A 192 -28.87 2.61 -15.08
C PHE A 192 -29.63 1.30 -15.42
N PHE A 193 -29.54 0.86 -16.68
CA PHE A 193 -30.30 -0.30 -17.22
C PHE A 193 -29.66 -1.67 -17.04
N ALA A 194 -28.44 -1.76 -16.56
CA ALA A 194 -27.70 -2.99 -16.78
C ALA A 194 -26.49 -3.10 -15.88
N GLN A 195 -26.39 -4.22 -15.14
CA GLN A 195 -25.07 -4.70 -14.71
C GLN A 195 -24.19 -4.92 -15.96
N TRP A 196 -22.92 -5.28 -15.79
CA TRP A 196 -22.00 -5.55 -16.91
C TRP A 196 -22.57 -6.51 -17.98
N ASP A 197 -23.61 -7.28 -17.66
CA ASP A 197 -24.29 -8.27 -18.50
C ASP A 197 -25.54 -7.77 -19.25
N GLY A 198 -25.98 -6.51 -19.07
CA GLY A 198 -27.20 -6.01 -19.71
C GLY A 198 -28.49 -6.14 -18.88
N SER A 199 -28.43 -6.64 -17.63
CA SER A 199 -29.61 -6.92 -16.80
C SER A 199 -30.13 -5.73 -15.98
N ARG A 200 -31.45 -5.46 -16.05
CA ARG A 200 -32.08 -4.31 -15.36
C ARG A 200 -31.79 -4.30 -13.86
N TYR A 201 -31.13 -3.23 -13.42
CA TYR A 201 -30.92 -2.94 -12.02
C TYR A 201 -32.22 -2.37 -11.43
N PRO A 202 -32.78 -2.92 -10.33
CA PRO A 202 -33.98 -2.36 -9.72
C PRO A 202 -33.69 -0.96 -9.19
N ALA A 203 -34.46 0.05 -9.61
CA ALA A 203 -34.25 1.45 -9.22
C ALA A 203 -34.11 1.62 -7.70
N GLU A 204 -34.95 0.93 -6.93
CA GLU A 204 -34.98 0.91 -5.47
C GLU A 204 -33.66 0.48 -4.79
N LYS A 205 -32.83 -0.30 -5.50
CA LYS A 205 -31.55 -0.80 -4.99
C LYS A 205 -30.39 0.12 -5.33
N THR A 206 -30.59 1.11 -6.20
CA THR A 206 -29.50 1.99 -6.65
C THR A 206 -29.09 2.93 -5.52
N PRO A 207 -27.79 3.26 -5.40
CA PRO A 207 -27.35 4.29 -4.46
C PRO A 207 -28.05 5.64 -4.70
N ILE A 208 -28.35 5.98 -5.96
CA ILE A 208 -29.05 7.23 -6.31
C ILE A 208 -30.46 7.28 -5.71
N PHE A 209 -31.21 6.18 -5.76
CA PHE A 209 -32.53 6.10 -5.14
C PHE A 209 -32.47 6.28 -3.61
N ARG A 210 -31.46 5.72 -2.95
CA ARG A 210 -31.22 5.96 -1.52
C ARG A 210 -30.84 7.41 -1.24
N THR A 211 -30.03 8.06 -2.07
CA THR A 211 -29.74 9.49 -1.92
C THR A 211 -31.01 10.34 -2.03
N LEU A 212 -31.90 10.04 -2.97
CA LEU A 212 -33.14 10.78 -3.15
C LEU A 212 -34.12 10.59 -1.98
N ASN A 213 -34.23 9.38 -1.43
CA ASN A 213 -35.19 9.05 -0.37
C ASN A 213 -34.68 9.22 1.06
N GLU A 214 -33.40 8.91 1.30
CA GLU A 214 -32.78 8.92 2.63
C GLU A 214 -31.92 10.18 2.85
N HIS A 215 -31.74 11.01 1.81
CA HIS A 215 -30.94 12.24 1.84
C HIS A 215 -29.46 12.03 2.24
N VAL A 216 -28.89 10.91 1.81
CA VAL A 216 -27.50 10.52 2.10
C VAL A 216 -26.61 10.71 0.88
N LEU A 217 -25.43 11.32 1.07
CA LEU A 217 -24.40 11.38 0.04
C LEU A 217 -23.84 9.97 -0.24
N LEU A 218 -23.83 9.57 -1.50
CA LEU A 218 -23.33 8.25 -1.92
C LEU A 218 -22.42 8.37 -3.14
N SER A 219 -21.38 7.54 -3.17
CA SER A 219 -20.47 7.41 -4.31
C SER A 219 -20.22 5.95 -4.66
N SER A 220 -19.89 5.68 -5.93
CA SER A 220 -19.59 4.34 -6.43
C SER A 220 -18.62 4.40 -7.61
N GLU A 221 -17.73 3.41 -7.70
CA GLU A 221 -16.79 3.19 -8.82
C GLU A 221 -17.00 1.83 -9.53
N GLN A 222 -18.04 1.10 -9.10
CA GLN A 222 -18.29 -0.28 -9.53
C GLN A 222 -19.30 -0.37 -10.67
N ASP A 223 -20.01 0.72 -10.93
CA ASP A 223 -21.13 0.76 -11.86
C ASP A 223 -20.69 1.11 -13.29
N VAL A 224 -21.59 0.88 -14.23
CA VAL A 224 -21.45 1.24 -15.65
C VAL A 224 -22.60 2.15 -16.06
N MET A 225 -22.33 3.05 -17.00
CA MET A 225 -23.34 3.89 -17.62
C MET A 225 -23.49 3.52 -19.09
N TRP A 226 -24.73 3.50 -19.56
CA TRP A 226 -25.06 3.18 -20.94
C TRP A 226 -25.21 4.45 -21.78
N ARG A 227 -24.63 4.42 -22.98
CA ARG A 227 -24.74 5.46 -24.00
C ARG A 227 -25.97 5.24 -24.86
N LYS A 228 -26.41 6.30 -25.55
CA LYS A 228 -27.49 6.24 -26.55
C LYS A 228 -27.23 5.21 -27.66
N SER A 229 -25.98 4.98 -28.01
CA SER A 229 -25.54 3.97 -28.99
C SER A 229 -25.73 2.52 -28.54
N GLY A 230 -25.99 2.29 -27.25
CA GLY A 230 -26.17 0.96 -26.69
C GLY A 230 -24.87 0.28 -26.21
N ASP A 231 -23.73 0.97 -26.26
CA ASP A 231 -22.52 0.56 -25.53
C ASP A 231 -22.51 1.14 -24.12
N HIS A 232 -21.65 0.59 -23.26
CA HIS A 232 -21.51 1.03 -21.87
C HIS A 232 -20.05 1.32 -21.50
N PHE A 233 -19.86 2.17 -20.50
CA PHE A 233 -18.55 2.51 -19.96
C PHE A 233 -18.58 2.49 -18.44
N PRO A 234 -17.48 2.07 -17.78
CA PRO A 234 -17.37 2.15 -16.33
C PRO A 234 -17.37 3.60 -15.87
N ILE A 235 -18.12 3.86 -14.81
CA ILE A 235 -18.24 5.19 -14.22
C ILE A 235 -17.74 5.22 -12.78
N GLU A 236 -17.25 6.38 -12.38
CA GLU A 236 -17.21 6.82 -10.99
C GLU A 236 -18.24 7.94 -10.85
N TYR A 237 -19.10 7.87 -9.85
CA TYR A 237 -20.09 8.91 -9.63
C TYR A 237 -20.29 9.22 -8.15
N THR A 238 -20.75 10.44 -7.89
CA THR A 238 -21.22 10.92 -6.59
C THR A 238 -22.62 11.50 -6.76
N CYS A 239 -23.53 11.13 -5.86
CA CYS A 239 -24.86 11.69 -5.77
C CYS A 239 -25.03 12.38 -4.42
N ALA A 240 -25.35 13.67 -4.44
CA ALA A 240 -25.53 14.48 -3.24
C ALA A 240 -26.91 15.16 -3.26
N PRO A 241 -27.68 15.14 -2.18
CA PRO A 241 -28.94 15.87 -2.12
C PRO A 241 -28.67 17.38 -2.13
N TYR A 242 -29.52 18.16 -2.79
CA TYR A 242 -29.49 19.62 -2.66
C TYR A 242 -30.69 20.11 -1.84
N LEU A 243 -30.36 20.87 -0.79
CA LEU A 243 -31.31 21.37 0.19
C LEU A 243 -31.57 22.86 -0.08
N VAL A 244 -32.83 23.26 -0.02
CA VAL A 244 -33.26 24.67 -0.02
C VAL A 244 -34.14 24.85 1.21
N ASP A 245 -33.76 25.76 2.11
CA ASP A 245 -34.45 26.01 3.39
C ASP A 245 -34.67 24.72 4.22
N ASP A 246 -33.64 23.88 4.32
CA ASP A 246 -33.65 22.56 4.97
C ASP A 246 -34.63 21.52 4.38
N GLU A 247 -35.25 21.82 3.22
CA GLU A 247 -36.04 20.85 2.45
C GLU A 247 -35.22 20.31 1.27
N ALA A 248 -35.20 18.98 1.12
CA ALA A 248 -34.63 18.34 -0.06
C ALA A 248 -35.47 18.63 -1.30
N LYS A 249 -34.90 19.42 -2.22
CA LYS A 249 -35.55 19.74 -3.50
C LYS A 249 -35.12 18.79 -4.62
N GLY A 250 -34.12 17.95 -4.38
CA GLY A 250 -33.65 16.94 -5.31
C GLY A 250 -32.23 16.47 -5.01
N ALA A 251 -31.52 15.97 -6.03
CA ALA A 251 -30.12 15.57 -5.92
C ALA A 251 -29.30 16.00 -7.13
N VAL A 252 -28.00 16.19 -6.93
CA VAL A 252 -27.01 16.40 -7.98
C VAL A 252 -26.22 15.10 -8.15
N LEU A 253 -26.21 14.57 -9.37
CA LEU A 253 -25.40 13.42 -9.76
C LEU A 253 -24.23 13.90 -10.61
N ALA A 254 -23.01 13.79 -10.11
CA ALA A 254 -21.78 14.03 -10.86
C ALA A 254 -21.13 12.68 -11.21
N PHE A 255 -20.72 12.48 -12.44
CA PHE A 255 -20.14 11.22 -12.92
C PHE A 255 -19.03 11.43 -13.95
N GLN A 256 -18.06 10.51 -13.96
CA GLN A 256 -16.93 10.53 -14.88
C GLN A 256 -16.64 9.14 -15.48
N ASP A 257 -16.09 9.13 -16.69
CA ASP A 257 -15.67 7.91 -17.38
C ASP A 257 -14.29 7.47 -16.87
N ILE A 258 -14.24 6.32 -16.19
CA ILE A 258 -13.02 5.76 -15.62
C ILE A 258 -12.39 4.65 -16.48
N THR A 259 -12.77 4.57 -17.77
CA THR A 259 -12.27 3.53 -18.70
C THR A 259 -10.74 3.55 -18.80
N GLN A 260 -10.14 4.72 -18.98
CA GLN A 260 -8.67 4.83 -19.09
C GLN A 260 -7.99 4.43 -17.78
N ARG A 261 -8.54 4.85 -16.63
CA ARG A 261 -8.03 4.51 -15.30
C ARG A 261 -8.03 3.00 -15.09
N LYS A 262 -9.16 2.32 -15.36
CA LYS A 262 -9.25 0.85 -15.25
C LYS A 262 -8.34 0.11 -16.23
N ARG A 263 -8.16 0.61 -17.45
CA ARG A 263 -7.20 0.04 -18.42
C ARG A 263 -5.76 0.15 -17.91
N GLN A 264 -5.36 1.32 -17.42
CA GLN A 264 -4.02 1.54 -16.85
C GLN A 264 -3.76 0.66 -15.63
N GLU A 265 -4.73 0.53 -14.73
CA GLU A 265 -4.62 -0.34 -13.56
C GLU A 265 -4.43 -1.81 -13.95
N ASN A 266 -5.20 -2.29 -14.94
CA ASN A 266 -5.06 -3.66 -15.45
C ASN A 266 -3.70 -3.88 -16.14
N THR A 267 -3.25 -2.95 -16.96
CA THR A 267 -1.93 -3.01 -17.60
C THR A 267 -0.81 -3.01 -16.57
N LEU A 268 -0.92 -2.17 -15.53
CA LEU A 268 0.05 -2.12 -14.44
C LEU A 268 0.08 -3.45 -13.67
N ARG A 269 -1.08 -4.02 -13.34
CA ARG A 269 -1.16 -5.33 -12.67
C ARG A 269 -0.47 -6.42 -13.51
N GLN A 270 -0.70 -6.44 -14.82
CA GLN A 270 -0.03 -7.39 -15.72
C GLN A 270 1.49 -7.18 -15.75
N ALA A 271 1.95 -5.93 -15.87
CA ALA A 271 3.37 -5.60 -15.87
C ALA A 271 4.05 -5.98 -14.54
N LEU A 272 3.39 -5.79 -13.40
CA LEU A 272 3.91 -6.19 -12.09
C LEU A 272 4.07 -7.72 -11.99
N THR A 273 3.08 -8.49 -12.44
CA THR A 273 3.17 -9.95 -12.49
C THR A 273 4.31 -10.42 -13.40
N GLU A 274 4.55 -9.75 -14.53
CA GLU A 274 5.67 -10.06 -15.41
C GLU A 274 7.02 -9.73 -14.76
N VAL A 275 7.14 -8.59 -14.08
CA VAL A 275 8.34 -8.21 -13.31
C VAL A 275 8.63 -9.21 -12.21
N GLU A 276 7.63 -9.68 -11.46
CA GLU A 276 7.81 -10.73 -10.44
C GLU A 276 8.35 -12.02 -11.06
N LYS A 277 7.75 -12.48 -12.17
CA LYS A 277 8.21 -13.68 -12.88
C LYS A 277 9.64 -13.54 -13.41
N LEU A 278 10.00 -12.37 -13.96
CA LEU A 278 11.36 -12.09 -14.43
C LEU A 278 12.35 -12.02 -13.27
N LYS A 279 11.95 -11.45 -12.12
CA LYS A 279 12.77 -11.40 -10.91
C LYS A 279 13.05 -12.79 -10.37
N GLU A 280 12.06 -13.67 -10.30
CA GLU A 280 12.25 -15.07 -9.89
C GLU A 280 13.20 -15.80 -10.85
N LYS A 281 13.01 -15.62 -12.16
CA LYS A 281 13.91 -16.20 -13.17
C LYS A 281 15.34 -15.69 -13.04
N LEU A 282 15.52 -14.38 -12.85
CA LEU A 282 16.83 -13.76 -12.69
C LEU A 282 17.49 -14.19 -11.37
N GLN A 283 16.73 -14.35 -10.28
CA GLN A 283 17.27 -14.89 -9.02
C GLN A 283 17.70 -16.35 -9.19
N ALA A 284 16.94 -17.17 -9.92
CA ALA A 284 17.34 -18.53 -10.23
C ALA A 284 18.61 -18.58 -11.11
N GLU A 285 18.68 -17.72 -12.13
CA GLU A 285 19.83 -17.61 -13.04
C GLU A 285 21.08 -17.04 -12.34
N ASN A 286 20.92 -16.04 -11.47
CA ASN A 286 22.03 -15.49 -10.69
C ASN A 286 22.52 -16.51 -9.66
N THR A 287 21.63 -17.27 -9.03
CA THR A 287 22.02 -18.42 -8.19
C THR A 287 22.80 -19.45 -9.00
N TYR A 288 22.36 -19.76 -10.22
CA TYR A 288 23.03 -20.68 -11.14
C TYR A 288 24.41 -20.15 -11.59
N LEU A 289 24.52 -18.87 -11.95
CA LEU A 289 25.77 -18.23 -12.37
C LEU A 289 26.75 -18.05 -11.20
N GLN A 290 26.29 -17.72 -10.00
CA GLN A 290 27.12 -17.71 -8.79
C GLN A 290 27.69 -19.11 -8.48
N ASN A 291 26.90 -20.16 -8.74
CA ASN A 291 27.38 -21.53 -8.67
C ASN A 291 28.39 -21.86 -9.80
N GLN A 292 28.25 -21.30 -11.01
CA GLN A 292 29.24 -21.45 -12.08
C GLN A 292 30.55 -20.70 -11.83
N ILE A 293 30.52 -19.47 -11.28
CA ILE A 293 31.71 -18.66 -11.00
C ILE A 293 32.60 -19.32 -9.93
N ARG A 294 32.03 -20.17 -9.06
CA ARG A 294 32.80 -20.98 -8.11
C ARG A 294 33.52 -22.19 -8.72
N ASN A 295 33.29 -22.53 -10.00
CA ASN A 295 33.80 -23.75 -10.63
C ASN A 295 35.07 -23.55 -11.46
N GLU A 296 36.10 -22.93 -10.88
CA GLU A 296 37.49 -23.01 -11.39
C GLU A 296 38.43 -23.66 -10.36
N GLY A 297 38.11 -24.89 -9.92
CA GLY A 297 39.05 -25.76 -9.21
C GLY A 297 38.37 -26.95 -8.52
N GLN A 298 38.72 -28.18 -8.93
CA GLN A 298 37.98 -29.41 -8.63
C GLN A 298 37.82 -29.80 -7.14
N PHE A 299 38.47 -29.15 -6.17
CA PHE A 299 38.27 -29.41 -4.72
C PHE A 299 38.61 -28.18 -3.86
N GLN A 300 38.42 -26.94 -4.36
CA GLN A 300 38.92 -25.73 -3.66
C GLN A 300 38.40 -25.54 -2.22
N ASP A 301 37.22 -26.05 -1.90
CA ASP A 301 36.62 -25.94 -0.57
C ASP A 301 37.18 -26.96 0.46
N ILE A 302 38.02 -27.92 0.05
CA ILE A 302 38.55 -28.96 0.95
C ILE A 302 40.04 -28.71 1.23
N VAL A 303 40.34 -28.33 2.47
CA VAL A 303 41.69 -28.07 2.95
C VAL A 303 42.22 -29.29 3.70
N GLY A 304 43.31 -29.88 3.19
CA GLY A 304 44.05 -30.95 3.85
C GLY A 304 44.92 -31.75 2.88
N GLN A 305 45.94 -32.42 3.43
CA GLN A 305 46.93 -33.23 2.72
C GLN A 305 47.25 -34.55 3.43
N SER A 306 46.54 -34.89 4.50
CA SER A 306 46.72 -36.14 5.23
C SER A 306 46.42 -37.36 4.34
N THR A 307 47.17 -38.45 4.54
CA THR A 307 47.00 -39.68 3.76
C THR A 307 45.57 -40.25 3.85
N PRO A 308 44.90 -40.27 5.03
CA PRO A 308 43.50 -40.69 5.13
C PRO A 308 42.53 -39.83 4.31
N LEU A 309 42.74 -38.51 4.24
CA LEU A 309 41.91 -37.61 3.44
C LEU A 309 42.13 -37.81 1.94
N ILE A 310 43.39 -37.98 1.50
CA ILE A 310 43.71 -38.23 0.10
C ILE A 310 43.04 -39.52 -0.39
N HIS A 311 43.15 -40.61 0.38
CA HIS A 311 42.50 -41.87 0.04
C HIS A 311 40.97 -41.73 -0.02
N LEU A 312 40.36 -40.97 0.90
CA LEU A 312 38.93 -40.66 0.86
C LEU A 312 38.57 -39.91 -0.44
N LEU A 313 39.36 -38.91 -0.85
CA LEU A 313 39.11 -38.14 -2.06
C LEU A 313 39.28 -38.99 -3.34
N GLU A 314 40.16 -39.98 -3.33
CA GLU A 314 40.25 -40.97 -4.43
C GLU A 314 38.97 -41.82 -4.53
N GLN A 315 38.44 -42.29 -3.40
CA GLN A 315 37.16 -42.99 -3.36
C GLN A 315 36.00 -42.10 -3.84
N VAL A 316 36.01 -40.81 -3.45
CA VAL A 316 35.04 -39.80 -3.93
C VAL A 316 35.10 -39.71 -5.46
N LYS A 317 36.29 -39.58 -6.06
CA LYS A 317 36.46 -39.52 -7.52
C LYS A 317 35.90 -40.76 -8.22
N GLN A 318 36.11 -41.95 -7.65
CA GLN A 318 35.60 -43.21 -8.20
C GLN A 318 34.07 -43.26 -8.17
N VAL A 319 33.45 -42.91 -7.05
CA VAL A 319 31.99 -43.00 -6.90
C VAL A 319 31.25 -41.84 -7.59
N ALA A 320 31.88 -40.68 -7.74
CA ALA A 320 31.25 -39.48 -8.31
C ALA A 320 30.73 -39.71 -9.74
N THR A 321 31.40 -40.53 -10.56
CA THR A 321 30.95 -40.83 -11.93
C THR A 321 29.79 -41.84 -12.00
N THR A 322 29.41 -42.44 -10.88
CA THR A 322 28.32 -43.44 -10.80
C THR A 322 26.99 -42.80 -10.37
N HIS A 323 25.88 -43.52 -10.53
CA HIS A 323 24.56 -43.13 -9.99
C HIS A 323 24.27 -43.73 -8.60
N SER A 324 25.24 -44.43 -8.01
CA SER A 324 25.07 -45.12 -6.73
C SER A 324 24.82 -44.15 -5.58
N THR A 325 23.99 -44.59 -4.64
CA THR A 325 23.79 -43.91 -3.36
C THR A 325 25.07 -43.96 -2.54
N VAL A 326 25.47 -42.82 -1.99
CA VAL A 326 26.66 -42.69 -1.15
C VAL A 326 26.24 -42.38 0.27
N LEU A 327 26.76 -43.14 1.23
CA LEU A 327 26.54 -42.92 2.66
C LEU A 327 27.81 -42.38 3.32
N ILE A 328 27.80 -41.12 3.72
CA ILE A 328 28.92 -40.45 4.37
C ILE A 328 28.79 -40.62 5.90
N LEU A 329 29.76 -41.31 6.49
CA LEU A 329 29.86 -41.57 7.91
C LEU A 329 30.97 -40.72 8.52
N GLY A 330 30.72 -40.13 9.69
CA GLY A 330 31.76 -39.42 10.42
C GLY A 330 31.21 -38.59 11.57
N GLU A 331 32.06 -38.29 12.55
CA GLU A 331 31.71 -37.50 13.73
C GLU A 331 31.13 -36.11 13.37
N SER A 332 30.49 -35.47 14.35
CA SER A 332 29.99 -34.10 14.14
C SER A 332 31.15 -33.16 13.84
N GLY A 333 30.96 -32.27 12.86
CA GLY A 333 31.96 -31.26 12.51
C GLY A 333 33.16 -31.76 11.68
N THR A 334 33.14 -32.97 11.10
CA THR A 334 34.26 -33.49 10.28
C THR A 334 34.30 -32.98 8.83
N GLY A 335 33.24 -32.29 8.35
CA GLY A 335 33.15 -31.78 6.98
C GLY A 335 32.33 -32.63 6.01
N LYS A 336 31.32 -33.37 6.49
CA LYS A 336 30.44 -34.23 5.66
C LYS A 336 29.81 -33.51 4.47
N GLU A 337 29.35 -32.27 4.67
CA GLU A 337 28.77 -31.46 3.59
C GLU A 337 29.79 -31.14 2.48
N ALA A 338 31.03 -30.84 2.84
CA ALA A 338 32.09 -30.55 1.87
C ALA A 338 32.39 -31.77 0.98
N ILE A 339 32.42 -32.97 1.58
CA ILE A 339 32.55 -34.23 0.83
C ILE A 339 31.34 -34.49 -0.07
N ALA A 340 30.12 -34.23 0.41
CA ALA A 340 28.90 -34.38 -0.39
C ALA A 340 28.91 -33.47 -1.62
N ARG A 341 29.34 -32.21 -1.45
CA ARG A 341 29.52 -31.25 -2.54
C ARG A 341 30.59 -31.75 -3.53
N ALA A 342 31.74 -32.19 -3.04
CA ALA A 342 32.81 -32.72 -3.89
C ALA A 342 32.36 -33.93 -4.74
N ILE A 343 31.50 -34.81 -4.20
CA ILE A 343 30.89 -35.91 -4.96
C ILE A 343 30.01 -35.37 -6.09
N HIS A 344 29.18 -34.36 -5.84
CA HIS A 344 28.30 -33.77 -6.84
C HIS A 344 29.09 -33.02 -7.92
N ASP A 345 30.07 -32.21 -7.54
CA ASP A 345 30.88 -31.41 -8.45
C ASP A 345 31.73 -32.29 -9.37
N SER A 346 32.13 -33.47 -8.88
CA SER A 346 32.85 -34.48 -9.67
C SER A 346 31.94 -35.44 -10.44
N SER A 347 30.62 -35.23 -10.43
CA SER A 347 29.65 -36.15 -11.04
C SER A 347 29.23 -35.74 -12.45
N THR A 348 28.56 -36.67 -13.15
CA THR A 348 27.89 -36.38 -14.42
C THR A 348 26.72 -35.41 -14.28
N ARG A 349 26.29 -35.11 -13.04
CA ARG A 349 25.19 -34.19 -12.70
C ARG A 349 25.67 -32.84 -12.18
N VAL A 350 26.94 -32.47 -12.34
CA VAL A 350 27.50 -31.18 -11.87
C VAL A 350 26.76 -29.94 -12.42
N SER A 351 26.17 -30.04 -13.62
CA SER A 351 25.36 -28.97 -14.22
C SER A 351 23.90 -28.94 -13.75
N ARG A 352 23.50 -29.89 -12.89
CA ARG A 352 22.14 -30.08 -12.36
C ARG A 352 22.11 -29.64 -10.88
N PRO A 353 20.94 -29.37 -10.29
CA PRO A 353 20.88 -28.85 -8.92
C PRO A 353 21.39 -29.85 -7.87
N LEU A 354 22.10 -29.34 -6.86
CA LEU A 354 22.39 -30.02 -5.60
C LEU A 354 21.48 -29.45 -4.50
N ILE A 355 20.43 -30.19 -4.14
CA ILE A 355 19.51 -29.82 -3.07
C ILE A 355 20.05 -30.34 -1.74
N LYS A 356 20.27 -29.45 -0.77
CA LYS A 356 20.85 -29.79 0.54
C LYS A 356 19.84 -29.62 1.66
N ILE A 357 19.69 -30.65 2.50
CA ILE A 357 18.68 -30.69 3.56
C ILE A 357 19.31 -31.30 4.80
N ASN A 358 19.17 -30.62 5.93
CA ASN A 358 19.51 -31.18 7.23
C ASN A 358 18.24 -31.72 7.90
N CYS A 359 18.18 -33.04 8.09
CA CYS A 359 17.01 -33.70 8.62
C CYS A 359 16.81 -33.45 10.13
N GLY A 360 17.87 -33.12 10.87
CA GLY A 360 17.82 -32.79 12.30
C GLY A 360 17.43 -31.34 12.59
N ALA A 361 17.59 -30.42 11.63
CA ALA A 361 17.22 -29.01 11.78
C ALA A 361 15.71 -28.74 11.63
N ILE A 362 14.97 -29.68 11.01
CA ILE A 362 13.54 -29.55 10.74
C ILE A 362 12.76 -30.33 11.79
N SER A 363 11.62 -29.80 12.24
CA SER A 363 10.74 -30.53 13.17
C SER A 363 10.33 -31.89 12.58
N PRO A 364 10.33 -32.98 13.38
CA PRO A 364 9.89 -34.31 12.94
C PRO A 364 8.50 -34.34 12.29
N ASN A 365 7.62 -33.40 12.67
CA ASN A 365 6.27 -33.31 12.12
C ASN A 365 6.20 -32.62 10.75
N LEU A 366 7.26 -31.90 10.35
CA LEU A 366 7.32 -31.14 9.10
C LEU A 366 8.27 -31.75 8.07
N ILE A 367 9.26 -32.53 8.50
CA ILE A 367 10.29 -33.10 7.61
C ILE A 367 9.68 -33.92 6.47
N GLU A 368 8.60 -34.67 6.74
CA GLU A 368 7.92 -35.46 5.71
C GLU A 368 7.29 -34.57 4.62
N SER A 369 6.59 -33.51 5.04
CA SER A 369 5.99 -32.54 4.13
C SER A 369 7.04 -31.75 3.34
N GLU A 370 8.18 -31.42 3.94
CA GLU A 370 9.26 -30.70 3.25
C GLU A 370 9.97 -31.61 2.22
N LEU A 371 10.27 -32.86 2.58
CA LEU A 371 10.94 -33.80 1.67
C LEU A 371 10.08 -34.21 0.49
N PHE A 372 8.82 -34.58 0.75
CA PHE A 372 7.96 -35.23 -0.24
C PHE A 372 6.82 -34.33 -0.75
N GLY A 373 6.64 -33.13 -0.20
CA GLY A 373 5.54 -32.24 -0.55
C GLY A 373 4.22 -32.65 0.10
N HIS A 374 3.19 -31.81 -0.05
CA HIS A 374 1.85 -32.11 0.45
C HIS A 374 0.75 -31.59 -0.47
N GLU A 375 -0.38 -32.30 -0.46
CA GLU A 375 -1.61 -31.84 -1.07
C GLU A 375 -2.38 -30.88 -0.15
N LYS A 376 -3.27 -30.08 -0.75
CA LYS A 376 -4.16 -29.21 0.02
C LYS A 376 -5.02 -30.04 0.97
N GLY A 377 -4.99 -29.70 2.26
CA GLY A 377 -5.75 -30.41 3.29
C GLY A 377 -5.08 -31.67 3.86
N ALA A 378 -3.83 -31.95 3.52
CA ALA A 378 -3.10 -33.12 4.02
C ALA A 378 -2.91 -33.15 5.56
N PHE A 379 -2.86 -31.98 6.21
CA PHE A 379 -2.83 -31.84 7.66
C PHE A 379 -3.43 -30.49 8.11
N THR A 380 -3.65 -30.32 9.41
CA THR A 380 -4.17 -29.07 9.98
C THR A 380 -3.19 -27.91 9.73
N GLY A 381 -3.54 -27.02 8.79
CA GLY A 381 -2.68 -25.90 8.35
C GLY A 381 -2.26 -25.96 6.88
N ALA A 382 -2.50 -27.06 6.17
CA ALA A 382 -2.19 -27.23 4.74
C ALA A 382 -3.22 -26.50 3.84
N LEU A 383 -3.18 -25.16 3.84
CA LEU A 383 -4.10 -24.30 3.08
C LEU A 383 -3.89 -24.36 1.55
N LYS A 384 -2.67 -24.71 1.12
CA LYS A 384 -2.24 -24.80 -0.27
C LYS A 384 -1.40 -26.06 -0.47
N GLN A 385 -1.30 -26.52 -1.71
CA GLN A 385 -0.37 -27.57 -2.10
C GLN A 385 1.07 -27.03 -2.11
N ARG A 386 2.05 -27.88 -1.79
CA ARG A 386 3.47 -27.53 -1.80
C ARG A 386 4.31 -28.66 -2.40
N THR A 387 5.23 -28.30 -3.29
CA THR A 387 6.20 -29.22 -3.91
C THR A 387 7.28 -29.62 -2.91
N GLY A 388 7.63 -30.91 -2.89
CA GLY A 388 8.68 -31.45 -2.03
C GLY A 388 10.11 -31.24 -2.57
N TYR A 389 11.11 -31.38 -1.70
CA TYR A 389 12.51 -31.29 -2.12
C TYR A 389 12.95 -32.38 -3.11
N PHE A 390 12.34 -33.57 -3.06
CA PHE A 390 12.61 -34.61 -4.07
C PHE A 390 12.13 -34.21 -5.47
N GLU A 391 10.99 -33.54 -5.59
CA GLU A 391 10.51 -32.99 -6.86
C GLU A 391 11.45 -31.87 -7.36
N LEU A 392 11.93 -31.00 -6.45
CA LEU A 392 12.89 -29.94 -6.79
C LEU A 392 14.28 -30.46 -7.19
N ALA A 393 14.64 -31.66 -6.72
CA ALA A 393 15.92 -32.31 -7.01
C ALA A 393 15.88 -33.17 -8.29
N ASP A 394 14.77 -33.18 -9.03
CA ASP A 394 14.61 -34.01 -10.22
C ASP A 394 15.69 -33.74 -11.29
N GLY A 395 16.27 -34.83 -11.80
CA GLY A 395 17.45 -34.82 -12.67
C GLY A 395 18.77 -34.41 -12.00
N GLY A 396 18.77 -34.10 -10.70
CA GLY A 396 19.91 -33.58 -9.92
C GLY A 396 20.39 -34.53 -8.83
N THR A 397 20.94 -33.94 -7.76
CA THR A 397 21.42 -34.65 -6.57
C THR A 397 20.74 -34.08 -5.32
N ILE A 398 20.33 -34.95 -4.39
CA ILE A 398 19.86 -34.55 -3.06
C ILE A 398 20.85 -35.02 -2.00
N PHE A 399 21.23 -34.11 -1.11
CA PHE A 399 22.07 -34.38 0.04
C PHE A 399 21.22 -34.34 1.32
N LEU A 400 21.09 -35.51 1.96
CA LEU A 400 20.35 -35.70 3.20
C LEU A 400 21.35 -35.76 4.36
N ASP A 401 21.59 -34.63 5.01
CA ASP A 401 22.39 -34.58 6.23
C ASP A 401 21.59 -35.05 7.44
N GLU A 402 22.28 -35.70 8.36
CA GLU A 402 21.70 -36.31 9.57
C GLU A 402 20.54 -37.27 9.27
N VAL A 403 20.66 -38.15 8.26
CA VAL A 403 19.61 -39.10 7.83
C VAL A 403 19.10 -40.00 8.97
N GLY A 404 19.91 -40.21 10.02
CA GLY A 404 19.52 -40.93 11.23
C GLY A 404 18.47 -40.22 12.10
N GLU A 405 18.16 -38.95 11.85
CA GLU A 405 17.10 -38.22 12.54
C GLU A 405 15.72 -38.37 11.88
N LEU A 406 15.64 -39.05 10.72
CA LEU A 406 14.37 -39.24 10.01
C LEU A 406 13.39 -40.09 10.83
N PRO A 407 12.13 -39.65 10.99
CA PRO A 407 11.05 -40.49 11.53
C PRO A 407 10.82 -41.76 10.71
N LEU A 408 10.28 -42.81 11.33
CA LEU A 408 10.04 -44.10 10.67
C LEU A 408 9.11 -43.96 9.44
N GLU A 409 8.15 -43.05 9.50
CA GLU A 409 7.21 -42.74 8.41
C GLU A 409 7.94 -42.16 7.19
N ALA A 410 8.85 -41.20 7.42
CA ALA A 410 9.67 -40.61 6.38
C ALA A 410 10.67 -41.62 5.80
N GLN A 411 11.19 -42.55 6.62
CA GLN A 411 12.07 -43.63 6.17
C GLN A 411 11.38 -44.56 5.16
N VAL A 412 10.07 -44.84 5.31
CA VAL A 412 9.31 -45.66 4.36
C VAL A 412 9.22 -44.98 2.99
N LYS A 413 8.93 -43.67 2.96
CA LYS A 413 8.85 -42.91 1.70
C LYS A 413 10.22 -42.74 1.05
N LEU A 414 11.27 -42.51 1.84
CA LEU A 414 12.64 -42.44 1.33
C LEU A 414 13.06 -43.77 0.67
N LEU A 415 12.67 -44.91 1.26
CA LEU A 415 12.93 -46.21 0.67
C LEU A 415 12.27 -46.37 -0.70
N ARG A 416 11.01 -45.91 -0.86
CA ARG A 416 10.32 -45.91 -2.16
C ARG A 416 11.06 -45.06 -3.20
N VAL A 417 11.49 -43.85 -2.84
CA VAL A 417 12.30 -43.02 -3.76
C VAL A 417 13.56 -43.75 -4.20
N LEU A 418 14.25 -44.44 -3.30
CA LEU A 418 15.48 -45.17 -3.61
C LEU A 418 15.26 -46.47 -4.41
N GLN A 419 14.08 -47.08 -4.32
CA GLN A 419 13.77 -48.36 -4.97
C GLN A 419 13.02 -48.18 -6.29
N GLU A 420 11.96 -47.38 -6.26
CA GLU A 420 10.98 -47.20 -7.32
C GLU A 420 11.23 -45.93 -8.14
N GLN A 421 12.08 -45.01 -7.65
CA GLN A 421 12.30 -43.69 -8.28
C GLN A 421 11.00 -42.89 -8.39
N GLU A 422 10.13 -43.04 -7.41
CA GLU A 422 8.83 -42.38 -7.34
C GLU A 422 8.67 -41.65 -6.00
N VAL A 423 7.98 -40.51 -6.03
CA VAL A 423 7.61 -39.74 -4.84
C VAL A 423 6.09 -39.60 -4.74
N SER A 424 5.57 -39.78 -3.54
CA SER A 424 4.15 -39.55 -3.21
C SER A 424 4.03 -38.40 -2.21
N ARG A 425 3.23 -37.39 -2.54
CA ARG A 425 2.96 -36.26 -1.64
C ARG A 425 2.22 -36.71 -0.38
N VAL A 426 2.42 -36.02 0.73
CA VAL A 426 1.64 -36.26 1.96
C VAL A 426 0.17 -35.97 1.67
N GLY A 427 -0.70 -36.94 2.00
CA GLY A 427 -2.14 -36.86 1.76
C GLY A 427 -2.60 -37.28 0.35
N SER A 428 -1.68 -37.74 -0.52
CA SER A 428 -2.01 -38.29 -1.84
C SER A 428 -1.44 -39.70 -2.01
N GLU A 429 -2.18 -40.54 -2.74
CA GLU A 429 -1.69 -41.85 -3.23
C GLU A 429 -1.08 -41.75 -4.64
N GLU A 430 -1.19 -40.60 -5.29
CA GLU A 430 -0.59 -40.36 -6.60
C GLU A 430 0.93 -40.34 -6.49
N THR A 431 1.61 -41.13 -7.34
CA THR A 431 3.06 -41.19 -7.42
C THR A 431 3.58 -40.41 -8.63
N LEU A 432 4.72 -39.76 -8.45
CA LEU A 432 5.40 -38.96 -9.45
C LEU A 432 6.79 -39.55 -9.69
N PRO A 433 7.18 -39.88 -10.93
CA PRO A 433 8.53 -40.35 -11.23
C PRO A 433 9.54 -39.22 -11.01
N VAL A 434 10.66 -39.54 -10.36
CA VAL A 434 11.75 -38.61 -10.06
C VAL A 434 13.12 -39.28 -10.26
N ASP A 435 14.00 -38.65 -11.04
CA ASP A 435 15.38 -39.12 -11.23
C ASP A 435 16.35 -38.35 -10.32
N VAL A 436 16.51 -38.81 -9.08
CA VAL A 436 17.35 -38.12 -8.08
C VAL A 436 18.49 -39.02 -7.61
N ARG A 437 19.72 -38.50 -7.67
CA ARG A 437 20.87 -39.13 -7.00
C ARG A 437 20.88 -38.78 -5.52
N VAL A 438 20.92 -39.78 -4.64
CA VAL A 438 20.93 -39.56 -3.19
C VAL A 438 22.33 -39.67 -2.60
N ILE A 439 22.73 -38.66 -1.84
CA ILE A 439 23.89 -38.69 -0.94
C ILE A 439 23.35 -38.51 0.48
N ALA A 440 23.62 -39.45 1.38
CA ALA A 440 23.17 -39.38 2.76
C ALA A 440 24.36 -39.22 3.70
N ALA A 441 24.19 -38.49 4.81
CA ALA A 441 25.21 -38.31 5.83
C ALA A 441 24.66 -38.56 7.23
N THR A 442 25.50 -39.09 8.12
CA THR A 442 25.16 -39.21 9.55
C THR A 442 26.40 -39.28 10.44
N ASN A 443 26.24 -38.79 11.67
CA ASN A 443 27.18 -38.97 12.78
C ASN A 443 26.75 -40.10 13.75
N LYS A 444 25.57 -40.68 13.56
CA LYS A 444 25.06 -41.78 14.40
C LYS A 444 25.47 -43.14 13.83
N ASN A 445 25.51 -44.14 14.69
CA ASN A 445 25.72 -45.52 14.25
C ASN A 445 24.39 -46.15 13.82
N LEU A 446 24.11 -46.12 12.51
CA LEU A 446 22.87 -46.67 11.94
C LEU A 446 22.69 -48.16 12.25
N SER A 447 23.77 -48.95 12.30
CA SER A 447 23.68 -50.39 12.59
C SER A 447 23.16 -50.66 14.01
N THR A 448 23.50 -49.81 14.97
CA THR A 448 22.95 -49.86 16.34
C THR A 448 21.50 -49.40 16.36
N MET A 449 21.15 -48.35 15.61
CA MET A 449 19.76 -47.86 15.52
C MET A 449 18.82 -48.88 14.90
N VAL A 450 19.30 -49.67 13.93
CA VAL A 450 18.56 -50.81 13.36
C VAL A 450 18.27 -51.86 14.43
N LYS A 451 19.25 -52.23 15.26
CA LYS A 451 19.05 -53.18 16.36
C LYS A 451 18.07 -52.67 17.42
N GLN A 452 17.98 -51.35 17.59
CA GLN A 452 17.07 -50.67 18.51
C GLN A 452 15.67 -50.41 17.91
N GLY A 453 15.44 -50.72 16.63
CA GLY A 453 14.17 -50.44 15.93
C GLY A 453 13.93 -48.97 15.60
N LEU A 454 14.93 -48.10 15.76
CA LEU A 454 14.86 -46.66 15.46
C LEU A 454 15.15 -46.33 14.00
N PHE A 455 15.75 -47.27 13.27
CA PHE A 455 16.05 -47.13 11.85
C PHE A 455 15.71 -48.43 11.13
N ARG A 456 15.10 -48.33 9.95
CA ARG A 456 14.66 -49.52 9.22
C ARG A 456 15.84 -50.26 8.57
N THR A 457 15.84 -51.58 8.70
CA THR A 457 16.87 -52.46 8.15
C THR A 457 16.96 -52.39 6.63
N ASP A 458 15.82 -52.35 5.94
CA ASP A 458 15.73 -52.29 4.47
C ASP A 458 16.32 -50.98 3.90
N LEU A 459 15.97 -49.85 4.50
CA LEU A 459 16.52 -48.54 4.15
C LEU A 459 18.02 -48.47 4.43
N TYR A 460 18.49 -49.02 5.55
CA TYR A 460 19.92 -49.05 5.86
C TYR A 460 20.73 -49.72 4.75
N TYR A 461 20.32 -50.91 4.29
CA TYR A 461 21.04 -51.59 3.20
C TYR A 461 20.97 -50.85 1.87
N ARG A 462 19.88 -50.11 1.60
CA ARG A 462 19.74 -49.32 0.37
C ARG A 462 20.55 -48.02 0.38
N LEU A 463 20.76 -47.43 1.55
CA LEU A 463 21.65 -46.27 1.72
C LEU A 463 23.12 -46.69 1.76
N ASN A 464 23.43 -47.82 2.40
CA ASN A 464 24.78 -48.32 2.62
C ASN A 464 25.36 -49.06 1.40
N VAL A 465 25.10 -48.55 0.18
CA VAL A 465 25.64 -49.11 -1.07
C VAL A 465 27.11 -48.76 -1.23
N PHE A 466 27.48 -47.50 -0.98
CA PHE A 466 28.86 -47.04 -0.99
C PHE A 466 29.15 -46.18 0.25
N PRO A 467 29.61 -46.79 1.37
CA PRO A 467 29.96 -46.04 2.56
C PRO A 467 31.30 -45.32 2.41
N LEU A 468 31.31 -44.03 2.72
CA LEU A 468 32.50 -43.20 2.82
C LEU A 468 32.70 -42.78 4.28
N GLN A 469 33.80 -43.19 4.89
CA GLN A 469 34.10 -42.87 6.28
C GLN A 469 35.09 -41.71 6.36
N ILE A 470 34.64 -40.57 6.90
CA ILE A 470 35.49 -39.40 7.11
C ILE A 470 36.26 -39.59 8.43
N PRO A 471 37.61 -39.54 8.40
CA PRO A 471 38.41 -39.63 9.60
C PRO A 471 38.20 -38.39 10.50
N PRO A 472 38.13 -38.57 11.83
CA PRO A 472 38.10 -37.46 12.77
C PRO A 472 39.41 -36.67 12.72
N LEU A 473 39.39 -35.40 13.15
CA LEU A 473 40.52 -34.48 13.02
C LEU A 473 41.78 -34.98 13.74
N ARG A 474 41.62 -35.69 14.87
CA ARG A 474 42.72 -36.34 15.60
C ARG A 474 43.50 -37.41 14.81
N GLU A 475 42.88 -37.99 13.78
CA GLU A 475 43.49 -38.99 12.89
C GLU A 475 44.14 -38.36 11.64
N ARG A 476 44.00 -37.04 11.47
CA ARG A 476 44.59 -36.26 10.37
C ARG A 476 45.27 -35.00 10.90
N LYS A 477 46.20 -35.18 11.84
CA LYS A 477 46.88 -34.07 12.52
C LYS A 477 47.66 -33.18 11.55
N GLU A 478 48.11 -33.71 10.41
CA GLU A 478 48.81 -32.95 9.37
C GLU A 478 47.92 -31.87 8.72
N ASP A 479 46.59 -32.00 8.84
CA ASP A 479 45.63 -31.04 8.29
C ASP A 479 45.36 -29.88 9.25
N ILE A 480 45.62 -30.04 10.56
CA ILE A 480 45.33 -29.03 11.59
C ILE A 480 46.03 -27.69 11.28
N PRO A 481 47.34 -27.64 10.96
CA PRO A 481 47.99 -26.37 10.64
C PRO A 481 47.45 -25.72 9.38
N LEU A 482 47.07 -26.50 8.37
CA LEU A 482 46.52 -25.99 7.12
C LEU A 482 45.13 -25.37 7.36
N LEU A 483 44.26 -26.10 8.07
CA LEU A 483 42.92 -25.65 8.44
C LEU A 483 42.97 -24.40 9.34
N ALA A 484 43.83 -24.41 10.35
CA ALA A 484 43.94 -23.30 11.30
C ALA A 484 44.41 -22.01 10.61
N ASN A 485 45.39 -22.09 9.71
CA ASN A 485 45.85 -20.93 8.95
C ASN A 485 44.80 -20.46 7.92
N HIS A 486 44.09 -21.39 7.28
CA HIS A 486 43.00 -21.05 6.38
C HIS A 486 41.89 -20.27 7.09
N PHE A 487 41.41 -20.76 8.25
CA PHE A 487 40.42 -20.04 9.05
C PHE A 487 40.95 -18.72 9.58
N LEU A 488 42.23 -18.64 9.97
CA LEU A 488 42.83 -17.39 10.41
C LEU A 488 42.80 -16.33 9.31
N GLN A 489 43.15 -16.69 8.07
CA GLN A 489 43.13 -15.77 6.92
C GLN A 489 41.72 -15.28 6.60
N ASP A 490 40.74 -16.18 6.63
CA ASP A 490 39.32 -15.85 6.41
C ASP A 490 38.80 -14.86 7.47
N GLN A 491 39.12 -15.13 8.75
CA GLN A 491 38.73 -14.26 9.87
C GLN A 491 39.49 -12.93 9.88
N ALA A 492 40.79 -12.92 9.53
CA ALA A 492 41.58 -11.69 9.42
C ALA A 492 41.00 -10.73 8.37
N THR A 493 40.61 -11.28 7.21
CA THR A 493 39.95 -10.52 6.13
C THR A 493 38.60 -9.99 6.57
N THR A 494 37.78 -10.82 7.21
CA THR A 494 36.43 -10.46 7.66
C THR A 494 36.44 -9.40 8.78
N LEU A 495 37.39 -9.47 9.70
CA LEU A 495 37.52 -8.57 10.85
C LEU A 495 38.36 -7.31 10.54
N GLY A 496 38.96 -7.23 9.35
CA GLY A 496 39.85 -6.12 8.97
C GLY A 496 41.11 -6.02 9.85
N LYS A 497 41.62 -7.16 10.35
CA LYS A 497 42.81 -7.22 11.20
C LYS A 497 44.00 -7.77 10.42
N GLU A 498 45.19 -7.19 10.63
CA GLU A 498 46.45 -7.73 10.10
C GLU A 498 46.99 -8.80 11.06
N LEU A 499 46.57 -10.05 10.86
CA LEU A 499 47.11 -11.22 11.57
C LEU A 499 48.11 -11.95 10.66
N GLU A 500 49.39 -11.92 11.01
CA GLU A 500 50.51 -12.50 10.25
C GLU A 500 50.60 -14.04 10.38
N GLY A 501 49.94 -14.62 11.39
CA GLY A 501 49.93 -16.07 11.62
C GLY A 501 49.62 -16.48 13.06
N ILE A 502 49.65 -17.78 13.31
CA ILE A 502 49.45 -18.37 14.65
C ILE A 502 50.80 -18.47 15.36
N ALA A 503 50.85 -18.10 16.65
CA ALA A 503 52.06 -18.25 17.46
C ALA A 503 52.48 -19.73 17.56
N PRO A 504 53.79 -20.07 17.49
CA PRO A 504 54.26 -21.46 17.52
C PRO A 504 53.75 -22.26 18.72
N GLU A 505 53.69 -21.62 19.90
CA GLU A 505 53.18 -22.23 21.14
C GLU A 505 51.69 -22.55 21.02
N SER A 506 50.91 -21.66 20.39
CA SER A 506 49.49 -21.88 20.14
C SER A 506 49.26 -22.96 19.08
N MET A 507 50.11 -23.05 18.06
CA MET A 507 50.04 -24.13 17.07
C MET A 507 50.30 -25.51 17.71
N GLN A 508 51.24 -25.59 18.66
CA GLN A 508 51.50 -26.82 19.40
C GLN A 508 50.27 -27.25 20.22
N LEU A 509 49.62 -26.30 20.91
CA LEU A 509 48.36 -26.57 21.62
C LEU A 509 47.26 -27.10 20.70
N LEU A 510 47.16 -26.58 19.46
CA LEU A 510 46.20 -27.07 18.47
C LEU A 510 46.49 -28.51 18.02
N LEU A 511 47.76 -28.93 17.94
CA LEU A 511 48.16 -30.27 17.53
C LEU A 511 47.98 -31.33 18.62
N ASP A 512 48.10 -30.92 19.89
CA ASP A 512 48.02 -31.79 21.05
C ASP A 512 46.56 -32.07 21.46
N TYR A 513 45.65 -31.13 21.18
CA TYR A 513 44.22 -31.28 21.47
C TYR A 513 43.52 -32.33 20.57
N GLN A 514 42.50 -33.01 21.13
CA GLN A 514 41.83 -34.15 20.47
C GLN A 514 40.68 -33.76 19.54
N TRP A 515 40.18 -32.52 19.61
CA TRP A 515 39.12 -31.99 18.76
C TRP A 515 37.83 -32.86 18.71
N PRO A 516 37.14 -33.07 19.85
CA PRO A 516 35.86 -33.82 19.87
C PRO A 516 34.78 -33.21 18.95
N GLY A 517 34.80 -31.91 18.70
CA GLY A 517 33.94 -31.22 17.72
C GLY A 517 34.59 -31.02 16.34
N ASN A 518 35.75 -31.65 16.10
CA ASN A 518 36.46 -31.72 14.83
C ASN A 518 36.73 -30.33 14.20
N ILE A 519 36.58 -30.20 12.88
CA ILE A 519 36.86 -28.95 12.14
C ILE A 519 35.99 -27.80 12.66
N ARG A 520 34.71 -28.06 12.99
CA ARG A 520 33.79 -27.03 13.47
C ARG A 520 34.26 -26.43 14.80
N GLU A 521 34.78 -27.24 15.72
CA GLU A 521 35.38 -26.75 16.96
C GLU A 521 36.66 -25.96 16.70
N LEU A 522 37.54 -26.47 15.84
CA LEU A 522 38.77 -25.75 15.44
C LEU A 522 38.44 -24.37 14.87
N GLN A 523 37.49 -24.28 13.95
CA GLN A 523 37.03 -23.02 13.37
C GLN A 523 36.55 -22.04 14.46
N ASN A 524 35.66 -22.50 15.35
CA ASN A 524 35.13 -21.67 16.43
C ASN A 524 36.21 -21.18 17.41
N VAL A 525 37.23 -22.00 17.67
CA VAL A 525 38.38 -21.63 18.52
C VAL A 525 39.20 -20.54 17.83
N ILE A 526 39.56 -20.72 16.55
CA ILE A 526 40.33 -19.74 15.79
C ILE A 526 39.58 -18.41 15.66
N GLU A 527 38.28 -18.45 15.33
CA GLU A 527 37.43 -17.26 15.25
C GLU A 527 37.40 -16.49 16.58
N ARG A 528 37.09 -17.17 17.68
CA ARG A 528 37.05 -16.55 19.01
C ARG A 528 38.39 -15.94 19.40
N SER A 529 39.50 -16.64 19.13
CA SER A 529 40.84 -16.14 19.38
C SER A 529 41.19 -14.94 18.49
N ALA A 530 40.72 -14.90 17.23
CA ALA A 530 40.96 -13.77 16.33
C ALA A 530 40.21 -12.50 16.77
N ILE A 531 38.98 -12.65 17.27
CA ILE A 531 38.20 -11.55 17.85
C ILE A 531 38.92 -10.94 19.06
N LEU A 532 39.42 -11.79 19.96
CA LEU A 532 40.09 -11.37 21.20
C LEU A 532 41.55 -10.93 21.00
N SER A 533 42.15 -11.21 19.83
CA SER A 533 43.53 -10.84 19.54
C SER A 533 43.70 -9.34 19.34
N ASN A 534 44.71 -8.76 20.01
CA ASN A 534 45.13 -7.36 19.90
C ASN A 534 46.54 -7.21 19.30
N GLY A 535 47.19 -8.32 18.90
CA GLY A 535 48.55 -8.33 18.35
C GLY A 535 48.62 -8.94 16.94
N SER A 536 49.78 -8.84 16.29
CA SER A 536 49.99 -9.34 14.92
C SER A 536 50.01 -10.86 14.79
N LYS A 537 50.18 -11.60 15.90
CA LYS A 537 50.10 -13.07 15.94
C LYS A 537 48.95 -13.52 16.83
N LEU A 538 48.23 -14.56 16.39
CA LEU A 538 47.18 -15.18 17.17
C LEU A 538 47.78 -16.00 18.32
N VAL A 539 47.43 -15.63 19.55
CA VAL A 539 47.75 -16.40 20.77
C VAL A 539 46.48 -17.01 21.30
N ILE A 540 46.49 -18.34 21.47
CA ILE A 540 45.39 -19.11 22.03
C ILE A 540 45.69 -19.32 23.52
N ASN A 541 44.89 -18.70 24.39
CA ASN A 541 45.00 -18.89 25.83
C ASN A 541 44.49 -20.28 26.23
N ASP A 542 45.01 -20.81 27.34
CA ASP A 542 44.93 -22.21 27.83
C ASP A 542 43.51 -22.74 28.19
N SER A 543 42.45 -22.12 27.69
CA SER A 543 41.05 -22.52 27.92
C SER A 543 40.59 -23.73 27.10
N LEU A 544 41.47 -24.36 26.31
CA LEU A 544 41.21 -25.63 25.62
C LEU A 544 41.13 -26.83 26.60
N THR A 545 41.59 -26.67 27.84
CA THR A 545 41.75 -27.78 28.81
C THR A 545 40.60 -27.97 29.79
N SER A 546 39.60 -27.08 29.84
CA SER A 546 38.52 -27.13 30.86
C SER A 546 37.20 -27.76 30.39
N SER A 547 37.19 -28.41 29.22
CA SER A 547 35.98 -29.00 28.62
C SER A 547 36.13 -30.48 28.22
N ASP A 548 36.67 -31.33 29.10
CA ASP A 548 36.60 -32.79 28.91
C ASP A 548 35.70 -33.44 29.98
N PRO A 549 34.51 -33.97 29.62
CA PRO A 549 33.62 -34.67 30.55
C PRO A 549 34.07 -36.09 30.93
N SER A 550 35.19 -36.60 30.39
CA SER A 550 35.39 -38.06 30.31
C SER A 550 36.63 -38.66 30.99
N ASN A 551 37.46 -37.88 31.70
CA ASN A 551 38.67 -38.44 32.31
C ASN A 551 38.81 -38.13 33.82
N LYS A 552 38.43 -39.09 34.67
CA LYS A 552 38.87 -39.14 36.08
C LYS A 552 39.92 -40.24 36.23
N PRO A 553 41.18 -39.93 36.59
CA PRO A 553 42.08 -40.94 37.13
C PRO A 553 41.78 -41.12 38.62
N GLY A 554 41.51 -42.36 39.02
CA GLY A 554 41.32 -42.72 40.42
C GLY A 554 42.66 -42.76 41.17
N ILE A 555 42.67 -42.20 42.38
CA ILE A 555 43.60 -42.58 43.45
C ILE A 555 42.79 -42.66 44.76
N ASN A 556 42.92 -43.82 45.40
CA ASN A 556 42.38 -44.18 46.70
C ASN A 556 43.04 -43.39 47.83
N SER A 557 42.25 -43.02 48.85
CA SER A 557 42.34 -43.49 50.26
C SER A 557 42.13 -42.39 51.30
N ALA A 558 41.12 -42.62 52.17
CA ALA A 558 40.95 -42.16 53.57
C ALA A 558 40.90 -40.63 53.81
N GLU A 559 39.97 -40.01 54.56
CA GLU A 559 39.03 -40.41 55.61
C GLU A 559 38.04 -39.25 55.86
N SER A 560 36.88 -39.55 56.45
CA SER A 560 35.94 -38.67 57.18
C SER A 560 35.19 -37.53 56.45
N SER A 561 34.01 -37.87 55.94
CA SER A 561 32.68 -37.34 56.32
C SER A 561 32.48 -35.83 56.61
N GLN A 562 31.72 -35.21 55.70
CA GLN A 562 30.59 -34.26 55.82
C GLN A 562 30.75 -33.01 54.94
N ASP A 563 29.64 -32.64 54.29
CA ASP A 563 29.42 -31.51 53.36
C ASP A 563 29.78 -31.71 51.88
N SER A 564 28.97 -32.54 51.23
CA SER A 564 28.87 -32.64 49.76
C SER A 564 27.48 -32.15 49.31
N ASN A 565 27.32 -30.83 49.15
CA ASN A 565 26.22 -30.26 48.35
C ASN A 565 26.39 -28.78 47.91
N ALA A 566 27.60 -28.20 47.93
CA ALA A 566 27.77 -26.76 47.68
C ALA A 566 28.53 -26.36 46.38
N LEU A 567 29.08 -27.30 45.59
CA LEU A 567 30.02 -26.95 44.49
C LEU A 567 29.47 -27.14 43.07
N ALA A 568 28.26 -27.68 42.90
CA ALA A 568 27.57 -27.67 41.59
C ALA A 568 26.86 -26.34 41.32
N ASP A 569 26.51 -25.59 42.36
CA ASP A 569 25.75 -24.33 42.25
C ASP A 569 26.62 -23.15 41.77
N GLU A 570 27.90 -23.06 42.16
CA GLU A 570 28.73 -21.88 41.82
C GLU A 570 28.95 -21.66 40.31
N SER A 571 28.94 -22.72 39.50
CA SER A 571 29.14 -22.61 38.04
C SER A 571 27.89 -22.11 37.29
N GLN A 572 26.70 -22.45 37.79
CA GLN A 572 25.42 -21.97 37.28
C GLN A 572 25.12 -20.54 37.77
N TYR A 573 25.51 -20.21 39.01
CA TYR A 573 25.41 -18.86 39.55
C TYR A 573 26.31 -17.85 38.80
N ARG A 574 27.51 -18.22 38.35
CA ARG A 574 28.42 -17.30 37.62
C ARG A 574 27.93 -16.93 36.21
N LEU A 575 27.23 -17.83 35.50
CA LEU A 575 26.68 -17.54 34.18
C LEU A 575 25.43 -16.64 34.27
N ILE A 576 24.59 -16.88 35.28
CA ILE A 576 23.39 -16.09 35.56
C ILE A 576 23.75 -14.68 36.06
N ASP A 577 24.79 -14.55 36.91
CA ASP A 577 25.24 -13.26 37.40
C ASP A 577 25.86 -12.38 36.31
N PHE A 578 26.58 -12.96 35.33
CA PHE A 578 27.16 -12.19 34.24
C PHE A 578 26.10 -11.70 33.24
N GLU A 579 25.12 -12.55 32.88
CA GLU A 579 23.99 -12.13 32.04
C GLU A 579 23.17 -11.03 32.74
N LYS A 580 22.94 -11.17 34.04
CA LYS A 580 22.23 -10.17 34.86
C LYS A 580 23.00 -8.84 34.92
N GLN A 581 24.31 -8.86 35.15
CA GLN A 581 25.15 -7.66 35.17
C GLN A 581 25.22 -6.96 33.81
N HIS A 582 25.28 -7.73 32.72
CA HIS A 582 25.28 -7.18 31.36
C HIS A 582 23.95 -6.47 31.04
N ILE A 583 22.81 -7.10 31.34
CA ILE A 583 21.49 -6.51 31.14
C ILE A 583 21.31 -5.25 32.01
N LEU A 584 21.77 -5.26 33.27
CA LEU A 584 21.71 -4.08 34.15
C LEU A 584 22.51 -2.90 33.61
N LYS A 585 23.74 -3.14 33.12
CA LYS A 585 24.60 -2.09 32.57
C LYS A 585 24.00 -1.43 31.33
N VAL A 586 23.37 -2.22 30.45
CA VAL A 586 22.69 -1.68 29.26
C VAL A 586 21.40 -0.93 29.62
N LEU A 587 20.66 -1.40 30.64
CA LEU A 587 19.50 -0.67 31.17
C LEU A 587 19.88 0.66 31.81
N GLU A 588 20.99 0.74 32.54
CA GLU A 588 21.51 2.00 33.09
C GLU A 588 21.96 2.98 31.99
N MET A 589 22.62 2.49 30.94
CA MET A 589 23.03 3.32 29.79
C MET A 589 21.86 3.89 28.98
N THR A 590 20.67 3.30 29.09
CA THR A 590 19.45 3.70 28.35
C THR A 590 18.38 4.33 29.25
N ASP A 591 18.75 4.76 30.46
CA ASP A 591 17.82 5.30 31.47
C ASP A 591 16.59 4.41 31.71
N TRP A 592 16.79 3.09 31.67
CA TRP A 592 15.78 2.05 31.84
C TRP A 592 14.71 2.02 30.74
N THR A 593 15.01 2.58 29.56
CA THR A 593 14.12 2.55 28.40
C THR A 593 14.20 1.20 27.69
N ILE A 594 13.14 0.39 27.79
CA ILE A 594 13.15 -1.00 27.32
C ILE A 594 12.94 -1.12 25.80
N ALA A 595 12.13 -0.25 25.18
CA ALA A 595 11.72 -0.38 23.78
C ALA A 595 11.82 0.96 23.02
N GLY A 596 12.11 0.89 21.71
CA GLY A 596 12.33 2.03 20.82
C GLY A 596 13.69 1.95 20.12
N LYS A 597 13.95 2.83 19.13
CA LYS A 597 15.19 2.83 18.32
C LYS A 597 16.50 3.00 19.12
N ALA A 598 16.41 3.44 20.39
CA ALA A 598 17.54 3.57 21.30
C ALA A 598 17.29 2.84 22.65
N GLY A 599 16.36 1.88 22.68
CA GLY A 599 16.03 1.12 23.88
C GLY A 599 16.98 -0.07 24.11
N ALA A 600 17.05 -0.54 25.35
CA ALA A 600 17.93 -1.64 25.75
C ALA A 600 17.72 -2.93 24.94
N ALA A 601 16.50 -3.19 24.47
CA ALA A 601 16.18 -4.35 23.64
C ALA A 601 16.86 -4.33 22.26
N GLU A 602 16.98 -3.15 21.65
CA GLU A 602 17.64 -2.98 20.34
C GLU A 602 19.16 -3.15 20.46
N ILE A 603 19.76 -2.60 21.53
CA ILE A 603 21.20 -2.70 21.80
C ILE A 603 21.62 -4.13 22.15
N LEU A 604 20.73 -4.88 22.81
CA LEU A 604 20.94 -6.29 23.15
C LEU A 604 20.51 -7.24 22.03
N ASP A 605 20.05 -6.72 20.89
CA ASP A 605 19.53 -7.47 19.74
C ASP A 605 18.48 -8.54 20.14
N LEU A 606 17.53 -8.13 20.98
CA LEU A 606 16.47 -8.99 21.50
C LEU A 606 15.10 -8.34 21.31
N PRO A 607 14.05 -9.11 21.01
CA PRO A 607 12.69 -8.58 21.05
C PRO A 607 12.36 -8.02 22.44
N ALA A 608 11.68 -6.86 22.51
CA ALA A 608 11.35 -6.20 23.77
C ALA A 608 10.48 -7.07 24.70
N SER A 609 9.71 -8.03 24.17
CA SER A 609 8.98 -9.04 24.94
C SER A 609 9.91 -10.05 25.61
N THR A 610 10.96 -10.47 24.92
CA THR A 610 11.98 -11.41 25.41
C THR A 610 12.83 -10.76 26.50
N LEU A 611 13.22 -9.50 26.33
CA LEU A 611 13.97 -8.76 27.35
C LEU A 611 13.15 -8.59 28.65
N ARG A 612 11.85 -8.27 28.55
CA ARG A 612 10.95 -8.19 29.73
C ARG A 612 10.80 -9.54 30.45
N SER A 613 10.69 -10.63 29.70
CA SER A 613 10.63 -11.98 30.26
C SER A 613 11.93 -12.36 30.98
N LYS A 614 13.09 -12.03 30.39
CA LYS A 614 14.41 -12.22 30.99
C LYS A 614 14.61 -11.38 32.26
N MET A 615 14.23 -10.10 32.24
CA MET A 615 14.29 -9.22 33.43
C MET A 615 13.46 -9.78 34.59
N LYS A 616 12.25 -10.27 34.31
CA LYS A 616 11.36 -10.89 35.32
C LYS A 616 11.97 -12.18 35.89
N LYS A 617 12.59 -13.00 35.04
CA LYS A 617 13.24 -14.26 35.44
C LYS A 617 14.53 -14.04 36.25
N LEU A 618 15.25 -12.95 35.99
CA LEU A 618 16.51 -12.57 36.67
C LEU A 618 16.30 -11.62 37.87
N GLY A 619 15.06 -11.24 38.15
CA GLY A 619 14.70 -10.36 39.27
C GLY A 619 15.14 -8.89 39.11
N ILE A 620 15.37 -8.43 37.88
CA ILE A 620 15.79 -7.05 37.58
C ILE A 620 14.57 -6.12 37.56
N HIS A 621 14.57 -5.08 38.39
CA HIS A 621 13.51 -4.07 38.49
C HIS A 621 14.09 -2.66 38.43
N ARG A 622 13.33 -1.72 37.86
CA ARG A 622 13.73 -0.31 37.81
C ARG A 622 13.89 0.24 39.24
N PRO A 623 15.03 0.85 39.59
CA PRO A 623 15.20 1.59 40.84
C PRO A 623 14.12 2.68 40.92
N LYS A 624 13.51 2.85 42.10
CA LYS A 624 12.51 3.88 42.34
C LYS A 624 13.10 5.29 42.27
#